data_AF-A0AAW0XQP3-F1
#
_entry.id   AF-A0AAW0XQP3-F1
#
_cell.length_a   1.000
_cell.length_b   1.000
_cell.length_c   1.000
_cell.angle_alpha   90.00
_cell.angle_beta   90.00
_cell.angle_gamma   90.00
#
_symmetry.space_group_name_H-M   'P 1'
#
loop_
_entity.id
_entity.type
_entity.pdbx_description
1 polymer ?
#
loop_
_entity_poly.entity_id
_entity_poly.type
_entity_poly.pdbx_seq_one_letter_code
_entity_poly.pdbx_strand_id
1 'polypeptide(L)'
;MEVTCNPNVHDLNNLWNIEENVFPKLPNSSFEIYGPNFVEKFLESHTVMFQGNSGLKPKEGEITSQPWQWPINFKGQHFSGGKPRIYLLGNPVVFWGNLVALVCYFTLCTWNSFQIKRGYSISPNVRARRDKTLEACGWLVLAWGLHYLPFYAMGRILYFHHYFPALLFSSMLTGVILDYLLESLPSMVPQYLSSSVYPWLTGLFYSTLIYSFYLFAPLAYGMHNLDPSFENSTVHQIRWLDSWEF
;
A
#
# COMPACT_ATOMS: atom_id res chain seq x y z
N MET A 1 18.55 19.68 -29.05
CA MET A 1 19.26 20.52 -28.07
C MET A 1 19.30 21.92 -28.63
N GLU A 2 18.92 22.89 -27.82
CA GLU A 2 18.96 24.31 -28.17
C GLU A 2 20.18 24.95 -27.49
N VAL A 3 20.89 25.83 -28.20
CA VAL A 3 22.03 26.60 -27.66
C VAL A 3 21.73 28.07 -27.89
N THR A 4 21.73 28.87 -26.83
CA THR A 4 21.36 30.29 -26.88
C THR A 4 22.37 31.15 -26.11
N CYS A 5 22.34 32.46 -26.34
CA CYS A 5 23.10 33.43 -25.55
C CYS A 5 22.13 34.14 -24.61
N ASN A 6 22.12 33.72 -23.34
CA ASN A 6 21.21 34.26 -22.33
C ASN A 6 21.82 35.51 -21.68
N PRO A 7 21.17 36.69 -21.74
CA PRO A 7 21.65 37.90 -21.06
C PRO A 7 21.54 37.83 -19.53
N ASN A 8 20.81 36.86 -18.97
CA ASN A 8 20.69 36.68 -17.53
C ASN A 8 21.97 36.04 -16.95
N VAL A 9 22.79 36.84 -16.28
CA VAL A 9 24.10 36.44 -15.75
C VAL A 9 24.06 35.41 -14.61
N HIS A 10 22.93 35.23 -13.93
CA HIS A 10 22.80 34.32 -12.78
C HIS A 10 22.11 32.99 -13.10
N ASP A 11 21.94 32.66 -14.38
CA ASP A 11 21.40 31.36 -14.79
C ASP A 11 22.43 30.24 -14.57
N LEU A 12 22.03 29.16 -13.88
CA LEU A 12 22.88 27.98 -13.65
C LEU A 12 23.28 27.30 -14.98
N ASN A 13 22.46 27.43 -16.02
CA ASN A 13 22.74 26.89 -17.35
C ASN A 13 23.88 27.64 -18.08
N ASN A 14 24.36 28.75 -17.52
CA ASN A 14 25.51 29.48 -18.07
C ASN A 14 26.86 28.94 -17.57
N LEU A 15 26.85 27.94 -16.68
CA LEU A 15 28.08 27.33 -16.17
C LEU A 15 28.58 26.27 -17.16
N TRP A 16 29.86 26.36 -17.50
CA TRP A 16 30.54 25.43 -18.40
C TRP A 16 31.82 24.91 -17.75
N ASN A 17 32.15 23.65 -18.01
CA ASN A 17 33.41 23.03 -17.63
C ASN A 17 34.09 22.40 -18.85
N ILE A 18 35.41 22.19 -18.75
CA ILE A 18 36.20 21.51 -19.79
C ILE A 18 36.40 20.07 -19.32
N GLU A 19 35.75 19.12 -19.98
CA GLU A 19 35.86 17.68 -19.68
C GLU A 19 37.10 17.04 -20.31
N GLU A 20 37.60 17.60 -21.42
CA GLU A 20 38.74 17.07 -22.14
C GLU A 20 39.59 18.20 -22.74
N ASN A 21 40.91 18.09 -22.60
CA ASN A 21 41.89 18.97 -23.25
C ASN A 21 43.09 18.14 -23.71
N VAL A 22 43.34 18.09 -25.02
CA VAL A 22 44.46 17.38 -25.62
C VAL A 22 45.49 18.39 -26.11
N PHE A 23 46.61 18.51 -25.40
CA PHE A 23 47.66 19.47 -25.76
C PHE A 23 49.09 18.89 -25.64
N PRO A 24 49.80 18.67 -26.76
CA PRO A 24 51.08 17.96 -26.78
C PRO A 24 52.23 18.60 -25.99
N LYS A 25 52.14 19.90 -25.65
CA LYS A 25 53.19 20.61 -24.90
C LYS A 25 52.96 20.61 -23.38
N LEU A 26 51.88 19.99 -22.89
CA LEU A 26 51.61 19.82 -21.46
C LEU A 26 51.64 18.33 -21.08
N PRO A 27 52.07 18.00 -19.85
CA PRO A 27 51.98 16.65 -19.34
C PRO A 27 50.52 16.24 -19.15
N ASN A 28 50.20 14.98 -19.41
CA ASN A 28 48.86 14.44 -19.16
C ASN A 28 48.60 14.32 -17.64
N SER A 29 47.40 14.72 -17.22
CA SER A 29 46.91 14.57 -15.85
C SER A 29 45.58 13.84 -15.83
N SER A 30 45.35 13.00 -14.82
CA SER A 30 44.04 12.38 -14.58
C SER A 30 43.11 13.34 -13.86
N PHE A 31 41.85 13.43 -14.30
CA PHE A 31 40.80 14.17 -13.60
C PHE A 31 40.35 13.51 -12.29
N GLU A 32 40.79 12.26 -12.00
CA GLU A 32 40.51 11.58 -10.73
C GLU A 32 40.98 12.38 -9.51
N ILE A 33 41.99 13.25 -9.67
CA ILE A 33 42.51 14.13 -8.62
C ILE A 33 41.46 15.16 -8.17
N TYR A 34 40.55 15.55 -9.07
CA TYR A 34 39.45 16.48 -8.80
C TYR A 34 38.13 15.76 -8.51
N GLY A 35 38.16 14.42 -8.39
CA GLY A 35 36.97 13.63 -8.13
C GLY A 35 36.33 13.96 -6.78
N PRO A 36 35.00 13.99 -6.68
CA PRO A 36 34.33 14.29 -5.42
C PRO A 36 34.59 13.19 -4.40
N ASN A 37 34.64 13.59 -3.13
CA ASN A 37 34.73 12.66 -2.01
C ASN A 37 33.41 11.89 -1.82
N PHE A 38 33.41 10.91 -0.90
CA PHE A 38 32.22 10.08 -0.67
C PHE A 38 30.99 10.90 -0.26
N VAL A 39 31.14 11.90 0.61
CA VAL A 39 30.01 12.69 1.12
C VAL A 39 29.41 13.54 -0.01
N GLU A 40 30.26 14.14 -0.84
CA GLU A 40 29.82 14.88 -2.03
C GLU A 40 29.03 13.99 -2.98
N LYS A 41 29.57 12.81 -3.34
CA LYS A 41 28.86 11.82 -4.17
C LYS A 41 27.55 11.36 -3.54
N PHE A 42 27.52 11.16 -2.23
CA PHE A 42 26.32 10.76 -1.50
C PHE A 42 25.22 11.82 -1.56
N LEU A 43 25.57 13.08 -1.31
CA LEU A 43 24.64 14.22 -1.33
C LEU A 43 24.15 14.52 -2.76
N GLU A 44 25.05 14.52 -3.73
CA GLU A 44 24.71 14.67 -5.15
C GLU A 44 23.76 13.55 -5.59
N SER A 45 24.07 12.30 -5.25
CA SER A 45 23.22 11.16 -5.58
C SER A 45 21.81 11.30 -5.01
N HIS A 46 21.66 11.70 -3.74
CA HIS A 46 20.32 11.93 -3.16
C HIS A 46 19.59 13.10 -3.82
N THR A 47 20.31 14.17 -4.17
CA THR A 47 19.74 15.32 -4.90
C THR A 47 19.17 14.86 -6.25
N VAL A 48 19.93 14.09 -7.01
CA VAL A 48 19.49 13.52 -8.29
C VAL A 48 18.35 12.52 -8.09
N MET A 49 18.38 11.69 -7.05
CA MET A 49 17.26 10.79 -6.72
C MET A 49 15.97 11.56 -6.42
N PHE A 50 16.02 12.65 -5.66
CA PHE A 50 14.85 13.49 -5.37
C PHE A 50 14.32 14.18 -6.62
N GLN A 51 15.22 14.78 -7.42
CA GLN A 51 14.86 15.42 -8.68
C GLN A 51 14.21 14.41 -9.64
N GLY A 52 14.85 13.27 -9.86
CA GLY A 52 14.34 12.19 -10.69
C GLY A 52 12.99 11.68 -10.21
N ASN A 53 12.83 11.43 -8.91
CA ASN A 53 11.56 10.96 -8.33
C ASN A 53 10.42 11.98 -8.51
N SER A 54 10.71 13.27 -8.32
CA SER A 54 9.74 14.35 -8.53
C SER A 54 9.36 14.56 -10.01
N GLY A 55 10.29 14.23 -10.91
CA GLY A 55 10.15 14.34 -12.37
C GLY A 55 9.37 13.21 -13.03
N LEU A 56 9.08 12.11 -12.31
CA LEU A 56 8.24 11.00 -12.80
C LEU A 56 6.76 11.41 -12.83
N LYS A 57 6.41 12.34 -13.71
CA LYS A 57 5.03 12.79 -13.94
C LYS A 57 4.31 11.85 -14.90
N PRO A 58 3.00 11.60 -14.68
CA PRO A 58 2.22 10.75 -15.57
C PRO A 58 2.19 11.33 -16.98
N LYS A 59 2.48 10.49 -17.97
CA LYS A 59 2.31 10.86 -19.38
C LYS A 59 0.85 10.74 -19.78
N GLU A 60 0.43 11.50 -20.78
CA GLU A 60 -0.91 11.37 -21.35
C GLU A 60 -1.14 9.91 -21.83
N GLY A 61 -2.28 9.33 -21.42
CA GLY A 61 -2.66 7.96 -21.76
C GLY A 61 -2.03 6.86 -20.89
N GLU A 62 -1.17 7.19 -19.92
CA GLU A 62 -0.61 6.19 -19.01
C GLU A 62 -1.60 5.79 -17.90
N ILE A 63 -1.79 4.48 -17.72
CA ILE A 63 -2.66 3.95 -16.67
C ILE A 63 -1.94 4.05 -15.33
N THR A 64 -2.37 4.99 -14.50
CA THR A 64 -1.87 5.20 -13.13
C THR A 64 -3.01 5.00 -12.14
N SER A 65 -2.69 4.74 -10.87
CA SER A 65 -3.69 4.62 -9.82
C SER A 65 -3.56 5.74 -8.78
N GLN A 66 -4.68 6.08 -8.17
CA GLN A 66 -4.80 7.15 -7.20
C GLN A 66 -4.89 6.58 -5.79
N PRO A 67 -4.35 7.26 -4.76
CA PRO A 67 -4.32 6.74 -3.38
C PRO A 67 -5.67 6.24 -2.88
N TRP A 68 -6.75 6.99 -3.11
CA TRP A 68 -8.10 6.63 -2.67
C TRP A 68 -8.63 5.31 -3.27
N GLN A 69 -8.12 4.89 -4.43
CA GLN A 69 -8.55 3.66 -5.11
C GLN A 69 -8.05 2.41 -4.41
N TRP A 70 -6.94 2.50 -3.67
CA TRP A 70 -6.24 1.32 -3.18
C TRP A 70 -6.96 0.60 -2.05
N PRO A 71 -7.44 1.28 -0.98
CA PRO A 71 -8.07 0.58 0.14
C PRO A 71 -9.35 -0.15 -0.24
N ILE A 72 -10.13 0.41 -1.17
CA ILE A 72 -11.38 -0.17 -1.67
C ILE A 72 -11.16 -1.20 -2.79
N ASN A 73 -9.90 -1.41 -3.21
CA ASN A 73 -9.54 -2.30 -4.31
C ASN A 73 -10.28 -1.92 -5.62
N PHE A 74 -10.37 -0.62 -5.92
CA PHE A 74 -11.21 -0.11 -7.00
C PHE A 74 -10.73 -0.56 -8.38
N LYS A 75 -9.44 -0.41 -8.67
CA LYS A 75 -8.84 -0.79 -9.95
C LYS A 75 -7.51 -1.48 -9.69
N GLY A 76 -7.28 -2.58 -10.40
CA GLY A 76 -6.01 -3.32 -10.38
C GLY A 76 -5.05 -2.82 -11.47
N GLN A 77 -4.02 -3.61 -11.74
CA GLN A 77 -2.99 -3.26 -12.73
C GLN A 77 -2.59 -4.50 -13.54
N HIS A 78 -2.51 -4.37 -14.87
CA HIS A 78 -1.92 -5.41 -15.71
C HIS A 78 -0.43 -5.55 -15.37
N PHE A 79 -0.02 -6.75 -15.00
CA PHE A 79 1.35 -7.05 -14.60
C PHE A 79 2.15 -7.71 -15.71
N SER A 80 1.49 -8.44 -16.63
CA SER A 80 2.14 -9.00 -17.82
C SER A 80 1.54 -8.44 -19.11
N GLY A 81 2.41 -8.19 -20.10
CA GLY A 81 2.02 -7.76 -21.45
C GLY A 81 1.77 -8.91 -22.43
N GLY A 82 1.94 -10.17 -21.99
CA GLY A 82 1.85 -11.37 -22.83
C GLY A 82 1.01 -12.48 -22.20
N LYS A 83 1.07 -13.69 -22.77
CA LYS A 83 0.44 -14.89 -22.19
C LYS A 83 1.46 -15.63 -21.29
N PRO A 84 1.08 -16.05 -20.07
CA PRO A 84 -0.21 -15.85 -19.42
C PRO A 84 -0.42 -14.40 -18.95
N ARG A 85 -1.66 -13.94 -19.00
CA ARG A 85 -2.05 -12.61 -18.51
C ARG A 85 -2.11 -12.64 -16.98
N ILE A 86 -1.38 -11.74 -16.32
CA ILE A 86 -1.35 -11.57 -14.87
C ILE A 86 -1.94 -10.21 -14.56
N TYR A 87 -2.90 -10.18 -13.64
CA TYR A 87 -3.57 -8.96 -13.22
C TYR A 87 -3.41 -8.80 -11.70
N LEU A 88 -2.70 -7.73 -11.32
CA LEU A 88 -2.47 -7.39 -9.93
C LEU A 88 -3.74 -6.78 -9.35
N LEU A 89 -4.49 -7.61 -8.60
CA LEU A 89 -5.65 -7.22 -7.83
C LEU A 89 -5.50 -7.72 -6.39
N GLY A 90 -5.87 -6.89 -5.43
CA GLY A 90 -5.95 -7.33 -4.04
C GLY A 90 -7.03 -8.39 -3.87
N ASN A 91 -6.87 -9.33 -2.94
CA ASN A 91 -7.98 -10.21 -2.58
C ASN A 91 -9.11 -9.34 -1.96
N PRO A 92 -10.28 -9.21 -2.60
CA PRO A 92 -11.32 -8.28 -2.17
C PRO A 92 -11.89 -8.61 -0.81
N VAL A 93 -11.93 -9.89 -0.42
CA VAL A 93 -12.36 -10.29 0.93
C VAL A 93 -11.42 -9.75 1.98
N VAL A 94 -10.10 -9.82 1.74
CA VAL A 94 -9.09 -9.27 2.65
C VAL A 94 -9.13 -7.74 2.66
N PHE A 95 -9.16 -7.10 1.49
CA PHE A 95 -9.16 -5.64 1.39
C PHE A 95 -10.41 -5.02 2.04
N TRP A 96 -11.58 -5.54 1.75
CA TRP A 96 -12.82 -5.03 2.33
C TRP A 96 -12.96 -5.43 3.80
N GLY A 97 -12.51 -6.63 4.18
CA GLY A 97 -12.43 -7.03 5.59
C GLY A 97 -11.54 -6.09 6.41
N ASN A 98 -10.42 -5.65 5.83
CA ASN A 98 -9.53 -4.66 6.42
C ASN A 98 -10.18 -3.29 6.59
N LEU A 99 -10.96 -2.82 5.61
CA LEU A 99 -11.75 -1.60 5.75
C LEU A 99 -12.81 -1.70 6.84
N VAL A 100 -13.52 -2.83 6.91
CA VAL A 100 -14.49 -3.09 7.97
C VAL A 100 -13.81 -3.08 9.34
N ALA A 101 -12.67 -3.75 9.50
CA ALA A 101 -11.92 -3.75 10.75
C ALA A 101 -11.43 -2.36 11.16
N LEU A 102 -11.01 -1.53 10.20
CA LEU A 102 -10.62 -0.14 10.45
C LEU A 102 -11.82 0.68 10.97
N VAL A 103 -13.00 0.53 10.37
CA VAL A 103 -14.25 1.16 10.84
C VAL A 103 -14.65 0.64 12.23
N CYS A 104 -14.53 -0.67 12.47
CA CYS A 104 -14.79 -1.29 13.76
C CYS A 104 -13.87 -0.71 14.84
N TYR A 105 -12.57 -0.52 14.56
CA TYR A 105 -11.63 0.11 15.48
C TYR A 105 -12.08 1.52 15.90
N PHE A 106 -12.38 2.40 14.94
CA PHE A 106 -12.85 3.75 15.27
C PHE A 106 -14.19 3.75 16.01
N THR A 107 -15.08 2.81 15.68
CA THR A 107 -16.33 2.61 16.42
C THR A 107 -16.09 2.17 17.86
N LEU A 108 -15.14 1.25 18.10
CA LEU A 108 -14.76 0.83 19.44
C LEU A 108 -14.12 1.97 20.25
N CYS A 109 -13.25 2.78 19.64
CA CYS A 109 -12.65 3.96 20.28
C CYS A 109 -13.70 4.99 20.69
N THR A 110 -14.64 5.32 19.79
CA THR A 110 -15.71 6.29 20.07
C THR A 110 -16.67 5.77 21.13
N TRP A 111 -17.10 4.51 21.03
CA TRP A 111 -17.95 3.85 22.03
C TRP A 111 -17.28 3.77 23.40
N ASN A 112 -15.98 3.45 23.45
CA ASN A 112 -15.21 3.45 24.67
C ASN A 112 -15.14 4.84 25.32
N SER A 113 -14.83 5.86 24.53
CA SER A 113 -14.76 7.25 24.99
C SER A 113 -16.11 7.71 25.56
N PHE A 114 -17.21 7.34 24.90
CA PHE A 114 -18.56 7.61 25.38
C PHE A 114 -18.86 6.94 26.73
N GLN A 115 -18.56 5.63 26.86
CA GLN A 115 -18.78 4.90 28.11
C GLN A 115 -17.98 5.49 29.29
N ILE A 116 -16.72 5.87 29.06
CA ILE A 116 -15.87 6.52 30.07
C ILE A 116 -16.51 7.84 30.53
N LYS A 117 -16.99 8.66 29.58
CA LYS A 117 -17.67 9.93 29.90
C LYS A 117 -18.99 9.74 30.66
N ARG A 118 -19.68 8.62 30.46
CA ARG A 118 -20.91 8.26 31.18
C ARG A 118 -20.68 7.58 32.53
N GLY A 119 -19.42 7.32 32.92
CA GLY A 119 -19.10 6.66 34.18
C GLY A 119 -19.48 5.18 34.22
N TYR A 120 -19.57 4.52 33.05
CA TYR A 120 -19.93 3.10 33.00
C TYR A 120 -18.81 2.24 33.59
N SER A 121 -19.12 1.47 34.63
CA SER A 121 -18.17 0.58 35.29
C SER A 121 -18.10 -0.77 34.58
N ILE A 122 -16.96 -1.06 33.96
CA ILE A 122 -16.63 -2.39 33.44
C ILE A 122 -15.71 -3.14 34.39
N SER A 123 -15.72 -4.47 34.31
CA SER A 123 -14.82 -5.31 35.11
C SER A 123 -13.35 -5.01 34.79
N PRO A 124 -12.43 -5.15 35.77
CA PRO A 124 -11.00 -4.88 35.56
C PRO A 124 -10.39 -5.69 34.41
N ASN A 125 -10.80 -6.96 34.26
CA ASN A 125 -10.30 -7.84 33.20
C ASN A 125 -10.72 -7.38 31.81
N VAL A 126 -11.99 -6.97 31.63
CA VAL A 126 -12.49 -6.45 30.34
C VAL A 126 -11.81 -5.12 30.02
N ARG A 127 -11.59 -4.27 31.02
CA ARG A 127 -10.85 -3.01 30.86
C ARG A 127 -9.42 -3.24 30.38
N ALA A 128 -8.66 -4.09 31.07
CA ALA A 128 -7.27 -4.36 30.74
C ALA A 128 -7.13 -4.93 29.31
N ARG A 129 -8.02 -5.85 28.93
CA ARG A 129 -8.06 -6.43 27.59
C ARG A 129 -8.35 -5.36 26.52
N ARG A 130 -9.42 -4.59 26.72
CA ARG A 130 -9.80 -3.49 25.82
C ARG A 130 -8.66 -2.49 25.65
N ASP A 131 -8.06 -2.04 26.74
CA ASP A 131 -7.02 -1.00 26.71
C ASP A 131 -5.78 -1.50 25.97
N LYS A 132 -5.34 -2.75 26.21
CA LYS A 132 -4.27 -3.41 25.44
C LYS A 132 -4.60 -3.49 23.94
N THR A 133 -5.81 -3.88 23.58
CA THR A 133 -6.26 -3.96 22.17
C THR A 133 -6.25 -2.58 21.52
N LEU A 134 -6.81 -1.55 22.18
CA LEU A 134 -6.90 -0.20 21.62
C LEU A 134 -5.53 0.45 21.45
N GLU A 135 -4.60 0.21 22.39
CA GLU A 135 -3.21 0.68 22.30
C GLU A 135 -2.49 0.04 21.10
N ALA A 136 -2.56 -1.28 20.97
CA ALA A 136 -1.94 -2.00 19.86
C ALA A 136 -2.52 -1.54 18.50
N CYS A 137 -3.85 -1.42 18.42
CA CYS A 137 -4.51 -0.92 17.22
C CYS A 137 -4.13 0.54 16.90
N GLY A 138 -3.93 1.38 17.91
CA GLY A 138 -3.49 2.77 17.74
C GLY A 138 -2.13 2.86 17.04
N TRP A 139 -1.16 2.04 17.46
CA TRP A 139 0.14 1.95 16.78
C TRP A 139 0.03 1.44 15.35
N LEU A 140 -0.83 0.45 15.10
CA LEU A 140 -1.06 -0.10 13.75
C LEU A 140 -1.74 0.92 12.82
N VAL A 141 -2.71 1.69 13.31
CA VAL A 141 -3.35 2.77 12.55
C VAL A 141 -2.37 3.91 12.26
N LEU A 142 -1.51 4.26 13.22
CA LEU A 142 -0.43 5.23 12.99
C LEU A 142 0.52 4.73 11.89
N ALA A 143 0.98 3.49 11.97
CA ALA A 143 1.85 2.90 10.97
C ALA A 143 1.18 2.81 9.58
N TRP A 144 -0.09 2.42 9.52
CA TRP A 144 -0.91 2.46 8.30
C TRP A 144 -0.98 3.88 7.72
N GLY A 145 -1.26 4.88 8.56
CA GLY A 145 -1.33 6.29 8.16
C GLY A 145 0.01 6.81 7.62
N LEU A 146 1.12 6.51 8.29
CA LEU A 146 2.47 6.90 7.84
C LEU A 146 2.85 6.27 6.50
N HIS A 147 2.36 5.07 6.19
CA HIS A 147 2.60 4.39 4.92
C HIS A 147 1.54 4.68 3.85
N TYR A 148 0.49 5.44 4.15
CA TYR A 148 -0.60 5.70 3.21
C TYR A 148 -0.80 7.19 2.90
N LEU A 149 -0.87 8.03 3.94
CA LEU A 149 -1.18 9.45 3.81
C LEU A 149 -0.15 10.24 2.97
N PRO A 150 1.17 9.97 3.02
CA PRO A 150 2.14 10.72 2.21
C PRO A 150 1.85 10.65 0.71
N PHE A 151 1.26 9.57 0.21
CA PHE A 151 0.95 9.40 -1.20
C PHE A 151 -0.08 10.41 -1.73
N TYR A 152 -0.93 10.98 -0.87
CA TYR A 152 -1.85 12.05 -1.27
C TYR A 152 -1.13 13.38 -1.59
N ALA A 153 0.05 13.60 -1.01
CA ALA A 153 0.87 14.78 -1.28
C ALA A 153 1.87 14.58 -2.42
N MET A 154 2.05 13.35 -2.90
CA MET A 154 3.01 13.04 -3.96
C MET A 154 2.41 13.34 -5.34
N GLY A 155 3.00 14.30 -6.06
CA GLY A 155 2.60 14.65 -7.42
C GLY A 155 3.28 13.82 -8.51
N ARG A 156 3.66 12.57 -8.26
CA ARG A 156 4.35 11.68 -9.22
C ARG A 156 3.43 10.53 -9.64
N ILE A 157 3.88 9.71 -10.57
CA ILE A 157 3.19 8.47 -10.95
C ILE A 157 3.09 7.54 -9.74
N LEU A 158 1.89 7.03 -9.49
CA LEU A 158 1.61 6.07 -8.44
C LEU A 158 0.89 4.85 -9.03
N TYR A 159 1.09 3.73 -8.35
CA TYR A 159 0.58 2.42 -8.74
C TYR A 159 0.08 1.67 -7.52
N PHE A 160 -0.78 0.67 -7.75
CA PHE A 160 -1.50 -0.05 -6.71
C PHE A 160 -0.57 -0.69 -5.65
N HIS A 161 0.60 -1.18 -6.05
CA HIS A 161 1.57 -1.80 -5.14
C HIS A 161 2.14 -0.84 -4.08
N HIS A 162 2.07 0.48 -4.29
CA HIS A 162 2.50 1.45 -3.28
C HIS A 162 1.69 1.35 -1.98
N TYR A 163 0.46 0.81 -2.04
CA TYR A 163 -0.36 0.59 -0.86
C TYR A 163 0.06 -0.62 -0.02
N PHE A 164 0.87 -1.54 -0.54
CA PHE A 164 1.11 -2.83 0.13
C PHE A 164 1.76 -2.73 1.52
N PRO A 165 2.69 -1.79 1.78
CA PRO A 165 3.17 -1.55 3.15
C PRO A 165 2.04 -1.13 4.10
N ALA A 166 1.14 -0.25 3.68
CA ALA A 166 -0.02 0.13 4.48
C ALA A 166 -1.00 -1.04 4.66
N LEU A 167 -1.25 -1.82 3.59
CA LEU A 167 -2.09 -3.02 3.64
C LEU A 167 -1.61 -4.02 4.70
N LEU A 168 -0.29 -4.20 4.87
CA LEU A 168 0.26 -5.07 5.91
C LEU A 168 -0.22 -4.65 7.31
N PHE A 169 -0.06 -3.37 7.65
CA PHE A 169 -0.54 -2.84 8.94
C PHE A 169 -2.06 -2.92 9.07
N SER A 170 -2.79 -2.72 7.97
CA SER A 170 -4.24 -2.89 7.96
C SER A 170 -4.66 -4.33 8.23
N SER A 171 -3.95 -5.33 7.69
CA SER A 171 -4.22 -6.76 7.93
C SER A 171 -3.85 -7.17 9.36
N MET A 172 -2.77 -6.61 9.92
CA MET A 172 -2.42 -6.82 11.33
C MET A 172 -3.50 -6.23 12.25
N LEU A 173 -4.00 -5.02 11.94
CA LEU A 173 -5.11 -4.39 12.66
C LEU A 173 -6.34 -5.29 12.65
N THR A 174 -6.69 -5.85 11.50
CA THR A 174 -7.79 -6.82 11.36
C THR A 174 -7.60 -8.02 12.27
N GLY A 175 -6.39 -8.58 12.33
CA GLY A 175 -6.08 -9.69 13.24
C GLY A 175 -6.36 -9.34 14.71
N VAL A 176 -5.88 -8.19 15.18
CA VAL A 176 -6.07 -7.74 16.57
C VAL A 176 -7.53 -7.43 16.89
N ILE A 177 -8.27 -6.82 15.95
CA ILE A 177 -9.70 -6.54 16.12
C ILE A 177 -10.52 -7.82 16.13
N LEU A 178 -10.25 -8.75 15.21
CA LEU A 178 -10.95 -10.04 15.15
C LEU A 178 -10.70 -10.85 16.41
N ASP A 179 -9.47 -10.93 16.90
CA ASP A 179 -9.14 -11.56 18.18
C ASP A 179 -9.97 -10.94 19.33
N TYR A 180 -9.98 -9.61 19.44
CA TYR A 180 -10.79 -8.92 20.44
C TYR A 180 -12.29 -9.24 20.34
N LEU A 181 -12.85 -9.28 19.13
CA LEU A 181 -14.27 -9.62 18.94
C LEU A 181 -14.54 -11.10 19.27
N LEU A 182 -13.68 -12.00 18.80
CA LEU A 182 -13.86 -13.45 18.95
C LEU A 182 -13.80 -13.91 20.41
N GLU A 183 -12.93 -13.36 21.27
CA GLU A 183 -13.00 -13.71 22.70
C GLU A 183 -14.07 -12.92 23.46
N SER A 184 -14.68 -11.88 22.87
CA SER A 184 -15.81 -11.16 23.46
C SER A 184 -17.16 -11.86 23.23
N LEU A 185 -17.36 -12.44 22.04
CA LEU A 185 -18.63 -13.06 21.62
C LEU A 185 -19.13 -14.22 22.50
N PRO A 186 -18.27 -15.14 23.01
CA PRO A 186 -18.70 -16.24 23.89
C PRO A 186 -19.47 -15.77 25.13
N SER A 187 -19.12 -14.60 25.67
CA SER A 187 -19.80 -14.01 26.83
C SER A 187 -21.19 -13.44 26.51
N MET A 188 -21.53 -13.29 25.24
CA MET A 188 -22.81 -12.75 24.76
C MET A 188 -23.81 -13.83 24.33
N VAL A 189 -23.37 -15.09 24.26
CA VAL A 189 -24.20 -16.24 23.85
C VAL A 189 -24.53 -17.14 25.06
N PRO A 190 -25.57 -17.98 24.97
CA PRO A 190 -25.86 -18.96 26.01
C PRO A 190 -24.66 -19.89 26.28
N GLN A 191 -24.47 -20.27 27.55
CA GLN A 191 -23.32 -21.06 28.02
C GLN A 191 -23.09 -22.36 27.22
N TYR A 192 -24.16 -23.00 26.74
CA TYR A 192 -24.08 -24.23 25.95
C TYR A 192 -23.47 -24.03 24.55
N LEU A 193 -23.47 -22.79 24.02
CA LEU A 193 -22.83 -22.43 22.74
C LEU A 193 -21.46 -21.81 22.93
N SER A 194 -21.19 -21.20 24.09
CA SER A 194 -19.98 -20.40 24.36
C SER A 194 -18.67 -21.12 24.00
N SER A 195 -18.54 -22.41 24.30
CA SER A 195 -17.33 -23.18 24.01
C SER A 195 -17.10 -23.46 22.52
N SER A 196 -18.19 -23.51 21.74
CA SER A 196 -18.17 -23.84 20.33
C SER A 196 -18.06 -22.60 19.43
N VAL A 197 -18.57 -21.44 19.86
CA VAL A 197 -18.60 -20.22 19.04
C VAL A 197 -17.21 -19.79 18.54
N TYR A 198 -16.22 -19.74 19.44
CA TYR A 198 -14.86 -19.32 19.09
C TYR A 198 -14.22 -20.19 17.99
N PRO A 199 -14.13 -21.54 18.11
CA PRO A 199 -13.52 -22.37 17.07
C PRO A 199 -14.33 -22.38 15.76
N TRP A 200 -15.67 -22.35 15.80
CA TRP A 200 -16.47 -22.31 14.58
C TRP A 200 -16.27 -21.02 13.79
N LEU A 201 -16.30 -19.85 14.45
CA LEU A 201 -16.09 -18.57 13.79
C LEU A 201 -14.66 -18.43 13.24
N THR A 202 -13.67 -18.91 14.02
CA THR A 202 -12.27 -18.92 13.58
C THR A 202 -12.07 -19.84 12.37
N GLY A 203 -12.65 -21.04 12.39
CA GLY A 203 -12.61 -21.98 11.27
C GLY A 203 -13.32 -21.45 10.03
N LEU A 204 -14.47 -20.78 10.20
CA LEU A 204 -15.19 -20.12 9.11
C LEU A 204 -14.33 -19.01 8.49
N PHE A 205 -13.72 -18.15 9.31
CA PHE A 205 -12.85 -17.06 8.84
C PHE A 205 -11.68 -17.59 8.00
N TYR A 206 -10.92 -18.57 8.49
CA TYR A 206 -9.81 -19.15 7.73
C TYR A 206 -10.29 -19.87 6.47
N SER A 207 -11.42 -20.57 6.52
CA SER A 207 -12.01 -21.23 5.34
C SER A 207 -12.39 -20.21 4.26
N THR A 208 -12.98 -19.08 4.65
CA THR A 208 -13.30 -17.97 3.74
C THR A 208 -12.04 -17.37 3.13
N LEU A 209 -10.96 -17.18 3.91
CA LEU A 209 -9.69 -16.68 3.38
C LEU A 209 -9.07 -17.65 2.36
N ILE A 210 -8.99 -18.95 2.67
CA ILE A 210 -8.45 -19.96 1.77
C ILE A 210 -9.29 -20.06 0.50
N TYR A 211 -10.62 -20.10 0.64
CA TYR A 211 -11.52 -20.18 -0.51
C TYR A 211 -11.44 -18.92 -1.39
N SER A 212 -11.38 -17.73 -0.80
CA SER A 212 -11.20 -16.49 -1.55
C SER A 212 -9.86 -16.47 -2.30
N PHE A 213 -8.77 -16.95 -1.69
CA PHE A 213 -7.49 -17.08 -2.39
C PHE A 213 -7.60 -18.05 -3.57
N TYR A 214 -8.21 -19.22 -3.37
CA TYR A 214 -8.43 -20.19 -4.45
C TYR A 214 -9.24 -19.58 -5.62
N LEU A 215 -10.28 -18.80 -5.31
CA LEU A 215 -11.13 -18.14 -6.30
C LEU A 215 -10.36 -17.12 -7.15
N PHE A 216 -9.49 -16.31 -6.52
CA PHE A 216 -8.72 -15.25 -7.20
C PHE A 216 -7.30 -15.69 -7.64
N ALA A 217 -6.87 -16.91 -7.33
CA ALA A 217 -5.56 -17.46 -7.68
C ALA A 217 -5.21 -17.33 -9.18
N PRO A 218 -6.13 -17.53 -10.15
CA PRO A 218 -5.81 -17.37 -11.57
C PRO A 218 -5.27 -15.97 -11.94
N LEU A 219 -5.67 -14.91 -11.23
CA LEU A 219 -5.18 -13.55 -11.49
C LEU A 219 -3.69 -13.40 -11.17
N ALA A 220 -3.20 -14.13 -10.16
CA ALA A 220 -1.81 -14.09 -9.69
C ALA A 220 -0.92 -15.14 -10.37
N TYR A 221 -1.41 -16.37 -10.52
CA TYR A 221 -0.64 -17.47 -11.13
C TYR A 221 -0.68 -17.48 -12.66
N GLY A 222 -1.54 -16.66 -13.26
CA GLY A 222 -1.64 -16.48 -14.70
C GLY A 222 -2.92 -17.08 -15.28
N MET A 223 -3.62 -16.26 -16.05
CA MET A 223 -4.81 -16.66 -16.79
C MET A 223 -4.35 -17.35 -18.08
N HIS A 224 -4.30 -18.68 -18.06
CA HIS A 224 -3.72 -19.46 -19.16
C HIS A 224 -4.65 -19.67 -20.36
N ASN A 225 -5.98 -19.66 -20.19
CA ASN A 225 -6.94 -20.05 -21.26
C ASN A 225 -8.29 -19.31 -21.22
N LEU A 226 -8.34 -18.10 -20.67
CA LEU A 226 -9.60 -17.38 -20.52
C LEU A 226 -9.46 -16.07 -21.28
N ASP A 227 -9.93 -16.06 -22.52
CA ASP A 227 -10.17 -14.81 -23.22
C ASP A 227 -11.27 -14.08 -22.44
N PRO A 228 -11.03 -12.89 -21.87
CA PRO A 228 -12.05 -12.17 -21.09
C PRO A 228 -13.27 -11.78 -21.94
N SER A 229 -13.19 -11.93 -23.27
CA SER A 229 -14.28 -11.82 -24.24
C SER A 229 -15.26 -13.01 -24.24
N PHE A 230 -14.96 -14.11 -23.54
CA PHE A 230 -15.91 -15.20 -23.33
C PHE A 230 -16.68 -14.99 -22.02
N GLU A 231 -17.92 -14.54 -22.14
CA GLU A 231 -18.89 -14.32 -21.04
C GLU A 231 -19.10 -15.56 -20.14
N ASN A 232 -18.71 -16.77 -20.61
CA ASN A 232 -18.80 -18.03 -19.86
C ASN A 232 -17.51 -18.47 -19.16
N SER A 233 -16.48 -17.62 -19.09
CA SER A 233 -15.25 -17.94 -18.36
C SER A 233 -15.44 -17.83 -16.84
N THR A 234 -14.83 -18.75 -16.07
CA THR A 234 -14.82 -18.69 -14.60
C THR A 234 -14.23 -17.38 -14.05
N VAL A 235 -13.35 -16.74 -14.82
CA VAL A 235 -12.75 -15.44 -14.48
C VAL A 235 -13.76 -14.29 -14.63
N HIS A 236 -14.68 -14.35 -15.61
CA HIS A 236 -15.72 -13.32 -15.73
C HIS A 236 -16.65 -13.30 -14.50
N GLN A 237 -16.91 -14.46 -13.89
CA GLN A 237 -17.78 -14.58 -12.71
C GLN A 237 -17.17 -13.97 -11.42
N ILE A 238 -15.84 -13.81 -11.37
CA ILE A 238 -15.15 -13.21 -10.21
C ILE A 238 -14.92 -11.71 -10.37
N ARG A 239 -15.41 -11.10 -11.46
CA ARG A 239 -15.42 -9.66 -11.68
C ARG A 239 -16.55 -9.03 -10.87
N TRP A 240 -16.26 -8.64 -9.63
CA TRP A 240 -17.25 -8.04 -8.73
C TRP A 240 -17.41 -6.54 -8.92
N LEU A 241 -16.43 -5.87 -9.52
CA LEU A 241 -16.49 -4.45 -9.89
C LEU A 241 -16.25 -4.27 -11.39
N ASP A 242 -17.02 -3.38 -12.00
CA ASP A 242 -16.88 -3.03 -13.42
C ASP A 242 -15.51 -2.42 -13.73
N SER A 243 -14.89 -1.77 -12.74
CA SER A 243 -13.54 -1.18 -12.84
C SER A 243 -12.41 -2.20 -12.86
N TRP A 244 -12.69 -3.50 -12.65
CA TRP A 244 -11.69 -4.55 -12.79
C TRP A 244 -11.62 -5.01 -14.25
N GLU A 245 -10.53 -4.65 -14.92
CA GLU A 245 -10.34 -4.79 -16.37
C GLU A 245 -9.44 -5.99 -16.74
N PHE A 246 -9.65 -7.16 -16.13
CA PHE A 246 -8.87 -8.37 -16.43
C PHE A 246 -9.52 -9.27 -17.49
#